data_AF-A0A2D1KPV2-F1
#
_entry.id   AF-A0A2D1KPV2-F1
#
_cell.length_a   1.000
_cell.length_b   1.000
_cell.length_c   1.000
_cell.angle_alpha   90.00
_cell.angle_beta   90.00
_cell.angle_gamma   90.00
#
_symmetry.space_group_name_H-M   'P 1'
#
loop_
_entity.id
_entity.type
_entity.pdbx_description
1 polymer ?
#
loop_
_entity_poly.entity_id
_entity_poly.type
_entity_poly.pdbx_seq_one_letter_code
_entity_poly.pdbx_strand_id
1 'polypeptide(L)' 'MTVPVKSLIKFQEAITTRALPQNKQVVADLLQLALIKYQAGQMTLAYLEYSLFPQLLPLLQADHVAAVKRVFQQYGQSE' A
#
# COMPACT_ATOMS: atom_id res chain seq x y z
N MET A 1 4.72 17.10 4.82
CA MET A 1 5.96 16.41 5.23
C MET A 1 6.17 15.23 4.29
N THR A 2 7.36 15.10 3.71
CA THR A 2 7.71 14.06 2.74
C THR A 2 7.94 12.73 3.48
N VAL A 3 7.12 11.73 3.18
CA VAL A 3 7.33 10.38 3.72
C VAL A 3 8.68 9.86 3.20
N PRO A 4 9.58 9.38 4.07
CA PRO A 4 10.90 8.92 3.64
C PRO A 4 10.78 7.70 2.72
N VAL A 5 11.50 7.74 1.58
CA VAL A 5 11.51 6.70 0.54
C VAL A 5 11.80 5.31 1.10
N LYS A 6 12.67 5.20 2.12
CA LYS A 6 12.98 3.92 2.79
C LYS A 6 11.76 3.28 3.46
N SER A 7 10.88 4.09 4.02
CA SER A 7 9.66 3.56 4.62
C SER A 7 8.70 3.10 3.51
N LEU A 8 8.66 3.79 2.37
CA LEU A 8 7.80 3.44 1.24
C LEU A 8 8.14 2.08 0.64
N ILE A 9 9.45 1.78 0.53
CA ILE A 9 9.93 0.47 0.08
C ILE A 9 9.50 -0.62 1.06
N LYS A 10 9.67 -0.40 2.37
CA LYS A 10 9.22 -1.35 3.41
C LYS A 10 7.71 -1.59 3.35
N PHE A 11 6.92 -0.55 3.10
CA PHE A 11 5.47 -0.64 2.91
C PHE A 11 5.12 -1.49 1.69
N GLN A 12 5.75 -1.24 0.56
CA GLN A 12 5.54 -2.02 -0.67
C GLN A 12 5.90 -3.49 -0.45
N GLU A 13 7.05 -3.79 0.14
CA GLU A 13 7.47 -5.17 0.46
C GLU A 13 6.50 -5.85 1.42
N ALA A 14 6.03 -5.15 2.46
CA ALA A 14 5.07 -5.69 3.42
C ALA A 14 3.74 -6.09 2.75
N ILE A 15 3.25 -5.33 1.79
CA ILE A 15 1.99 -5.66 1.12
C ILE A 15 2.20 -6.71 0.03
N THR A 16 3.30 -6.63 -0.72
CA THR A 16 3.59 -7.54 -1.84
C THR A 16 3.88 -8.97 -1.37
N THR A 17 4.53 -9.14 -0.21
CA THR A 17 4.76 -10.46 0.41
C THR A 17 3.48 -11.15 0.85
N ARG A 18 2.39 -10.38 1.06
CA ARG A 18 1.07 -10.85 1.50
C ARG A 18 0.07 -11.01 0.34
N ALA A 19 0.47 -10.64 -0.88
CA ALA A 19 -0.30 -10.84 -2.10
C ALA A 19 -0.29 -12.31 -2.53
N LEU A 20 -1.29 -12.70 -3.33
CA LEU A 20 -1.28 -13.98 -4.03
C LEU A 20 -0.08 -14.03 -5.00
N PRO A 21 0.61 -15.17 -5.17
CA PRO A 21 1.81 -15.28 -6.01
C PRO A 21 1.61 -14.74 -7.43
N GLN A 22 0.46 -15.05 -8.03
CA GLN A 22 0.05 -14.60 -9.37
C GLN A 22 -0.26 -13.09 -9.45
N ASN A 23 -0.53 -12.44 -8.32
CA ASN A 23 -0.90 -11.03 -8.24
C ASN A 23 0.23 -10.15 -7.68
N LYS A 24 1.38 -10.72 -7.28
CA LYS A 24 2.49 -9.96 -6.70
C LYS A 24 2.94 -8.80 -7.58
N GLN A 25 3.06 -9.04 -8.88
CA GLN A 25 3.46 -8.01 -9.84
C GLN A 25 2.40 -6.89 -9.92
N VAL A 26 1.12 -7.26 -10.04
CA VAL A 26 0.00 -6.31 -10.11
C VAL A 26 -0.08 -5.46 -8.83
N VAL A 27 0.08 -6.08 -7.67
CA VAL A 27 0.11 -5.38 -6.38
C VAL A 27 1.30 -4.43 -6.28
N ALA A 28 2.49 -4.85 -6.72
CA ALA A 28 3.68 -4.02 -6.72
C ALA A 28 3.51 -2.78 -7.62
N ASP A 29 2.96 -2.96 -8.83
CA ASP A 29 2.67 -1.90 -9.79
C ASP A 29 1.62 -0.90 -9.25
N LEU A 30 0.53 -1.40 -8.66
CA LEU A 30 -0.50 -0.54 -8.04
C LEU A 30 0.05 0.27 -6.87
N LEU A 31 0.85 -0.36 -6.01
CA LEU A 31 1.52 0.31 -4.90
C LEU A 31 2.50 1.37 -5.41
N GLN A 32 3.32 1.04 -6.41
CA GLN A 32 4.28 1.96 -6.99
C GLN A 32 3.60 3.19 -7.59
N LEU A 33 2.52 2.98 -8.36
CA LEU A 33 1.73 4.08 -8.94
C LEU A 33 1.13 4.98 -7.86
N ALA A 34 0.53 4.40 -6.82
CA ALA A 34 -0.07 5.15 -5.73
C ALA A 34 0.98 5.96 -4.94
N LEU A 35 2.16 5.39 -4.72
CA LEU A 35 3.28 6.06 -4.05
C LEU A 35 3.85 7.21 -4.87
N ILE A 36 3.99 7.05 -6.19
CA ILE A 36 4.42 8.14 -7.09
C ILE A 36 3.42 9.29 -7.05
N LYS A 37 2.12 8.98 -7.13
CA LYS A 37 1.06 10.00 -7.08
C LYS A 37 0.97 10.70 -5.73
N TYR A 38 1.18 9.96 -4.64
CA TYR A 38 1.26 10.53 -3.30
C TYR A 38 2.47 11.47 -3.16
N GLN A 39 3.65 11.06 -3.61
CA GLN A 39 4.85 11.91 -3.60
C GLN A 39 4.72 13.15 -4.49
N ALA A 40 4.01 13.03 -5.62
CA ALA A 40 3.71 14.14 -6.51
C ALA A 40 2.65 15.12 -5.95
N GLY A 41 2.13 14.88 -4.73
CA GLY A 41 1.06 15.67 -4.14
C GLY A 41 -0.29 15.54 -4.86
N GLN A 42 -0.42 14.58 -5.77
CA GLN A 42 -1.64 14.31 -6.52
C GLN A 42 -2.64 13.45 -5.75
N MET A 43 -2.23 12.86 -4.63
CA MET A 43 -3.05 11.98 -3.79
C MET A 43 -2.81 12.27 -2.32
N THR A 44 -3.88 12.15 -1.54
CA THR A 44 -3.84 12.27 -0.08
C THR A 44 -3.66 10.91 0.57
N LEU A 45 -3.31 10.91 1.85
CA LEU A 45 -3.20 9.69 2.64
C LEU A 45 -4.53 8.93 2.70
N ALA A 46 -5.65 9.65 2.70
CA ALA A 46 -6.99 9.09 2.60
C ALA A 46 -7.22 8.28 1.30
N TYR A 47 -6.58 8.65 0.18
CA TYR A 47 -6.67 7.87 -1.05
C TYR A 47 -6.05 6.48 -0.90
N LEU A 48 -4.94 6.36 -0.16
CA LEU A 48 -4.29 5.09 0.10
C LEU A 48 -5.23 4.16 0.91
N GLU A 49 -5.90 4.69 1.93
CA GLU A 49 -6.81 3.89 2.76
C GLU A 49 -8.16 3.58 2.08
N TYR A 50 -8.81 4.56 1.45
CA TYR A 50 -10.18 4.40 0.95
C TYR A 50 -10.28 3.98 -0.52
N SER A 51 -9.23 4.15 -1.32
CA SER A 51 -9.24 3.78 -2.74
C SER A 51 -8.25 2.65 -3.06
N LEU A 52 -7.03 2.70 -2.55
CA LEU A 52 -6.02 1.68 -2.87
C LEU A 52 -6.26 0.37 -2.10
N PHE A 53 -6.55 0.43 -0.80
CA PHE A 53 -6.82 -0.77 0.00
C PHE A 53 -7.94 -1.67 -0.58
N PRO A 54 -9.14 -1.16 -0.95
CA PRO A 54 -10.18 -2.01 -1.55
C PRO A 54 -9.78 -2.61 -2.90
N GLN A 55 -8.93 -1.95 -3.69
CA GLN A 55 -8.39 -2.52 -4.93
C GLN A 55 -7.38 -3.64 -4.67
N LEU A 56 -6.69 -3.60 -3.53
CA LEU A 56 -5.77 -4.65 -3.11
C LEU A 56 -6.48 -5.86 -2.50
N LEU A 57 -7.65 -5.68 -1.86
CA LEU A 57 -8.42 -6.78 -1.25
C LEU A 57 -8.53 -8.06 -2.11
N PRO A 58 -8.98 -8.01 -3.38
CA PRO A 58 -9.10 -9.20 -4.22
C PRO A 58 -7.75 -9.79 -4.66
N LEU A 59 -6.65 -9.03 -4.50
CA LEU A 59 -5.30 -9.42 -4.89
C LEU A 59 -4.51 -10.04 -3.73
N LEU A 60 -4.99 -9.86 -2.50
CA LEU A 60 -4.38 -10.32 -1.26
C LEU A 60 -4.93 -11.69 -0.85
N GLN A 61 -4.14 -12.40 -0.05
CA GLN A 61 -4.64 -13.60 0.63
C GLN A 61 -5.60 -13.18 1.76
N ALA A 62 -6.72 -13.90 1.92
CA ALA A 62 -7.77 -13.56 2.87
C ALA A 62 -7.24 -13.42 4.31
N ASP A 63 -6.36 -14.33 4.75
CA ASP A 63 -5.71 -14.31 6.07
C ASP A 63 -4.80 -13.10 6.31
N HIS A 64 -4.38 -12.42 5.24
CA HIS A 64 -3.47 -11.28 5.31
C HIS A 64 -4.14 -9.92 5.16
N VAL A 65 -5.44 -9.87 4.86
CA VAL A 65 -6.21 -8.61 4.72
C VAL A 65 -6.10 -7.75 5.97
N ALA A 66 -6.29 -8.33 7.15
CA ALA A 66 -6.20 -7.60 8.42
C ALA A 66 -4.78 -7.07 8.69
N ALA A 67 -3.75 -7.83 8.30
CA ALA A 67 -2.36 -7.41 8.43
C ALA A 67 -2.05 -6.23 7.49
N VAL A 68 -2.53 -6.27 6.25
CA VAL A 68 -2.37 -5.16 5.30
C VAL A 68 -3.10 -3.92 5.78
N LYS A 69 -4.32 -4.05 6.31
CA LYS A 69 -5.06 -2.91 6.90
C LYS A 69 -4.25 -2.24 8.03
N ARG A 70 -3.64 -3.02 8.93
CA ARG A 70 -2.76 -2.46 9.97
C ARG A 70 -1.56 -1.72 9.39
N VAL A 71 -0.96 -2.24 8.32
CA VAL A 71 0.17 -1.57 7.65
C VAL A 71 -0.26 -0.22 7.11
N PHE A 72 -1.41 -0.11 6.43
CA PHE A 72 -1.97 1.17 5.99
C PHE A 72 -2.24 2.13 7.16
N GLN A 73 -2.80 1.65 8.28
CA GLN A 73 -3.08 2.51 9.44
C GLN A 73 -1.81 2.99 10.15
N GLN A 74 -0.79 2.15 10.31
CA GLN A 74 0.51 2.57 10.86
C GLN A 74 1.17 3.64 9.99
N TYR A 75 0.98 3.52 8.68
CA TYR A 75 1.46 4.48 7.70
C TYR A 75 0.69 5.79 7.70
N GLY A 76 -0.61 5.76 8.02
CA GLY A 76 -1.45 6.93 8.15
C GLY A 76 -1.39 7.64 9.50
N GLN A 77 -0.90 6.96 10.54
CA GLN A 77 -0.71 7.52 11.88
C GLN A 77 0.72 7.97 12.18
N SER A 78 1.68 7.73 11.28
CA SER A 78 3.03 8.30 11.40
C SER A 78 3.00 9.77 10.97
N GLU A 79 2.35 10.59 11.78
CA GLU A 79 2.52 12.06 11.85
C GLU A 79 3.72 12.41 12.74
#